data_AF-A0AAJ2MQH8-F1
#
_entry.id   AF-A0AAJ2MQH8-F1
#
_cell.length_a   1.000
_cell.length_b   1.000
_cell.length_c   1.000
_cell.angle_alpha   90.00
_cell.angle_beta   90.00
_cell.angle_gamma   90.00
#
_symmetry.space_group_name_H-M   'P 1'
#
loop_
_entity.id
_entity.type
_entity.pdbx_description
1 polymer ?
#
loop_
_entity_poly.entity_id
_entity_poly.type
_entity_poly.pdbx_seq_one_letter_code
_entity_poly.pdbx_strand_id
1 'polypeptide(L)'
;MSKIEGKAMFCISKHNSTLMAYKNHAYHVYKPKSQGLKPQLVNKIISSCETMLSHYSKVMVVRIDLHPHQFSADNNQISQFLDLQVEKLSKQYKCKVQYLCARERHHSEIQHYHVALMLSGHKIHYPHKLLNQLKSQWERTGGTASLVDSPFNIMRRGNKPSLKNAIYRLSYFAKAFTKELNIKARTFLSNKVQPSATFDDTKDILLVNPLITFEINQRKKKLENTDSTVKAINNRRWTTFTWFNELSHAQQLKESISSRTSSLHHIVDQLLSGSQIQHPMNR
;
A
#
# COMPACT_ATOMS: atom_id res chain seq x y z
N MET A 1 38.73 9.94 18.98
CA MET A 1 37.56 10.01 18.07
C MET A 1 37.04 8.59 17.87
N SER A 2 35.97 8.21 18.58
CA SER A 2 35.36 6.89 18.46
C SER A 2 34.64 6.78 17.11
N LYS A 3 34.98 5.74 16.34
CA LYS A 3 34.27 5.36 15.12
C LYS A 3 32.80 5.10 15.48
N ILE A 4 31.91 5.93 14.94
CA ILE A 4 30.48 5.61 14.90
C ILE A 4 30.37 4.49 13.85
N GLU A 5 30.47 3.25 14.29
CA GLU A 5 30.14 2.10 13.46
C GLU A 5 28.69 2.25 13.00
N GLY A 6 28.51 2.42 11.69
CA GLY A 6 27.20 2.52 11.06
C GLY A 6 26.42 1.25 11.36
N LYS A 7 25.47 1.33 12.29
CA LYS A 7 24.57 0.23 12.64
C LYS A 7 23.90 -0.29 11.36
N ALA A 8 24.15 -1.55 11.01
CA ALA A 8 23.66 -2.15 9.78
C ALA A 8 22.14 -1.97 9.66
N MET A 9 21.69 -1.34 8.57
CA MET A 9 20.28 -1.11 8.31
C MET A 9 19.56 -2.46 8.19
N PHE A 10 18.43 -2.60 8.89
CA PHE A 10 17.61 -3.81 8.85
C PHE A 10 17.24 -4.19 7.40
N CYS A 11 17.69 -5.36 6.94
CA CYS A 11 17.48 -5.84 5.57
C CYS A 11 16.68 -7.15 5.53
N ILE A 12 15.67 -7.21 4.67
CA ILE A 12 14.84 -8.40 4.42
C ILE A 12 15.55 -9.26 3.37
N SER A 13 15.92 -10.48 3.73
CA SER A 13 16.64 -11.44 2.89
C SER A 13 15.89 -12.77 2.76
N LYS A 14 16.38 -13.66 1.88
CA LYS A 14 15.86 -15.02 1.74
C LYS A 14 16.01 -15.89 3.00
N HIS A 15 16.92 -15.50 3.91
CA HIS A 15 17.19 -16.26 5.14
C HIS A 15 16.24 -15.89 6.28
N ASN A 16 15.78 -14.64 6.32
CA ASN A 16 14.94 -14.12 7.40
C ASN A 16 13.48 -13.88 7.00
N SER A 17 13.14 -14.09 5.72
CA SER A 17 11.77 -13.96 5.21
C SER A 17 11.29 -15.18 4.44
N THR A 18 9.97 -15.35 4.42
CA THR A 18 9.26 -16.29 3.54
C THR A 18 8.07 -15.58 2.90
N LEU A 19 7.59 -16.09 1.76
CA LEU A 19 6.38 -15.57 1.14
C LEU A 19 5.15 -16.26 1.75
N MET A 20 4.15 -15.47 2.10
CA MET A 20 2.85 -15.97 2.53
C MET A 20 1.75 -15.38 1.65
N ALA A 21 0.86 -16.26 1.17
CA ALA A 21 -0.31 -15.88 0.39
C ALA A 21 -1.37 -15.23 1.29
N TYR A 22 -2.00 -14.18 0.77
CA TYR A 22 -3.11 -13.48 1.37
C TYR A 22 -3.99 -12.93 0.24
N LYS A 23 -5.24 -13.40 0.14
CA LYS A 23 -6.11 -13.17 -1.03
C LYS A 23 -5.34 -13.51 -2.33
N ASN A 24 -5.34 -12.60 -3.31
CA ASN A 24 -4.69 -12.76 -4.62
C ASN A 24 -3.23 -12.28 -4.65
N HIS A 25 -2.58 -12.14 -3.48
CA HIS A 25 -1.25 -11.59 -3.36
C HIS A 25 -0.36 -12.40 -2.42
N ALA A 26 0.96 -12.29 -2.61
CA ALA A 26 1.95 -12.78 -1.65
C ALA A 26 2.72 -11.62 -1.01
N TYR A 27 3.09 -11.79 0.27
CA TYR A 27 3.89 -10.84 1.05
C TYR A 27 5.08 -11.51 1.71
N HIS A 28 6.20 -10.79 1.77
CA HIS A 28 7.32 -11.19 2.61
C HIS A 28 6.93 -11.03 4.08
N VAL A 29 6.89 -12.15 4.79
CA VAL A 29 6.68 -12.22 6.22
C VAL A 29 7.96 -12.72 6.90
N TYR A 30 8.10 -12.47 8.20
CA TYR A 30 9.19 -12.96 9.01
C TYR A 30 9.27 -14.49 8.92
N LYS A 31 10.48 -15.03 8.82
CA LYS A 31 10.74 -16.47 8.88
C LYS A 31 11.34 -16.80 10.25
N PRO A 32 10.56 -17.34 11.20
CA PRO A 32 11.08 -17.81 12.47
C PRO A 32 12.11 -18.92 12.27
N LYS A 33 13.08 -18.99 13.19
CA LYS A 33 14.06 -20.10 13.22
C LYS A 33 13.41 -21.43 13.62
N SER A 34 12.31 -21.37 14.39
CA SER A 34 11.60 -22.53 14.93
C SER A 34 10.08 -22.28 15.00
N GLN A 35 9.29 -23.36 14.99
CA GLN A 35 7.82 -23.41 15.17
C GLN A 35 6.95 -22.57 14.20
N GLY A 36 7.56 -21.86 13.25
CA GLY A 36 6.85 -21.15 12.19
C GLY A 36 5.95 -20.00 12.67
N LEU A 37 5.15 -19.47 11.75
CA LEU A 37 4.14 -18.46 12.01
C LEU A 37 2.76 -19.10 12.10
N LYS A 38 1.87 -18.56 12.94
CA LYS A 38 0.45 -18.91 12.98
C LYS A 38 -0.25 -18.21 11.79
N PRO A 39 -0.69 -18.92 10.73
CA PRO A 39 -1.17 -18.27 9.51
C PRO A 39 -2.41 -17.38 9.73
N GLN A 40 -3.31 -17.80 10.62
CA GLN A 40 -4.49 -17.02 11.00
C GLN A 40 -4.12 -15.65 11.58
N LEU A 41 -3.04 -15.56 12.38
CA LEU A 41 -2.57 -14.29 12.93
C LEU A 41 -1.92 -13.42 11.86
N VAL A 42 -1.18 -14.01 10.92
CA VAL A 42 -0.62 -13.27 9.79
C VAL A 42 -1.73 -12.65 8.94
N ASN A 43 -2.77 -13.43 8.61
CA ASN A 43 -3.93 -12.92 7.88
C ASN A 43 -4.59 -11.77 8.64
N LYS A 44 -4.77 -11.90 9.96
CA LYS A 44 -5.33 -10.85 10.81
C LYS A 44 -4.46 -9.57 10.83
N ILE A 45 -3.14 -9.72 10.80
CA ILE A 45 -2.21 -8.59 10.72
C ILE A 45 -2.36 -7.89 9.37
N ILE A 46 -2.35 -8.63 8.26
CA ILE A 46 -2.46 -8.06 6.91
C ILE A 46 -3.84 -7.39 6.73
N SER A 47 -4.92 -8.02 7.20
CA SER A 47 -6.26 -7.42 7.16
C SER A 47 -6.36 -6.15 8.01
N SER A 48 -5.60 -6.05 9.10
CA SER A 48 -5.54 -4.82 9.91
C SER A 48 -4.80 -3.69 9.16
N CYS A 49 -3.73 -4.03 8.44
CA CYS A 49 -3.06 -3.10 7.55
C CYS A 49 -4.01 -2.61 6.43
N GLU A 50 -4.79 -3.51 5.81
CA GLU A 50 -5.81 -3.16 4.82
C GLU A 50 -6.87 -2.23 5.40
N THR A 51 -7.42 -2.56 6.57
CA THR A 51 -8.40 -1.72 7.26
C THR A 51 -7.88 -0.30 7.45
N MET A 52 -6.67 -0.12 7.97
CA MET A 52 -6.09 1.21 8.17
C MET A 52 -5.80 1.90 6.84
N LEU A 53 -5.33 1.15 5.85
CA LEU A 53 -5.13 1.65 4.49
C LEU A 53 -6.44 1.98 3.79
N SER A 54 -7.60 1.46 4.20
CA SER A 54 -8.91 1.85 3.66
C SER A 54 -9.32 3.25 4.13
N HIS A 55 -8.91 3.65 5.34
CA HIS A 55 -9.14 5.00 5.90
C HIS A 55 -8.14 6.03 5.41
N TYR A 56 -6.86 5.66 5.29
CA TYR A 56 -5.79 6.61 4.98
C TYR A 56 -4.94 6.18 3.79
N SER A 57 -4.59 7.12 2.91
CA SER A 57 -3.68 6.86 1.78
C SER A 57 -2.22 6.70 2.22
N LYS A 58 -1.88 7.18 3.42
CA LYS A 58 -0.58 7.03 4.08
C LYS A 58 -0.82 6.61 5.54
N VAL A 59 -0.34 5.44 5.92
CA VAL A 59 -0.46 4.90 7.29
C VAL A 59 0.94 4.82 7.89
N MET A 60 1.10 5.37 9.09
CA MET A 60 2.30 5.20 9.90
C MET A 60 2.09 4.02 10.84
N VAL A 61 3.06 3.11 10.87
CA VAL A 61 3.12 2.00 11.81
C VAL A 61 4.28 2.27 12.75
N VAL A 62 4.03 2.43 14.05
CA VAL A 62 5.08 2.52 15.08
C VAL A 62 5.12 1.24 15.89
N ARG A 63 6.31 0.82 16.35
CA ARG A 63 6.51 -0.35 17.21
C ARG A 63 7.29 0.03 18.46
N ILE A 64 6.84 -0.51 19.60
CA ILE A 64 7.47 -0.39 20.90
C ILE A 64 7.34 -1.72 21.63
N ASP A 65 8.38 -2.10 22.37
CA ASP A 65 8.39 -3.33 23.16
C ASP A 65 8.30 -2.95 24.65
N LEU A 66 7.26 -3.44 25.34
CA LEU A 66 6.91 -3.08 26.71
C LEU A 66 7.15 -4.26 27.65
N HIS A 67 7.83 -4.00 28.76
CA HIS A 67 8.09 -4.98 29.81
C HIS A 67 7.40 -4.48 31.09
N PRO A 68 6.45 -5.22 31.66
CA PRO A 68 5.85 -4.88 32.93
C PRO A 68 6.84 -5.09 34.09
N HIS A 69 6.62 -4.42 35.22
CA HIS A 69 7.45 -4.63 36.42
C HIS A 69 7.26 -6.00 37.07
N GLN A 70 6.08 -6.59 36.92
CA GLN A 70 5.70 -7.85 37.57
C GLN A 70 4.93 -8.74 36.60
N PHE A 71 4.97 -10.04 36.86
CA PHE A 71 4.17 -11.00 36.12
C PHE A 71 2.67 -10.74 36.36
N SER A 72 1.86 -10.91 35.32
CA SER A 72 0.40 -10.97 35.44
C SER A 72 -0.13 -12.14 34.63
N ALA A 73 -1.06 -12.91 35.21
CA ALA A 73 -1.73 -14.01 34.52
C ALA A 73 -2.78 -13.55 33.49
N ASP A 74 -3.13 -12.26 33.50
CA ASP A 74 -4.12 -11.65 32.60
C ASP A 74 -3.51 -10.52 31.73
N ASN A 75 -4.35 -9.88 30.91
CA ASN A 75 -3.95 -8.77 30.05
C ASN A 75 -4.55 -7.42 30.51
N ASN A 76 -5.00 -7.28 31.75
CA ASN A 76 -5.77 -6.11 32.18
C ASN A 76 -4.94 -4.82 32.10
N GLN A 77 -3.74 -4.81 32.67
CA GLN A 77 -2.87 -3.63 32.66
C GLN A 77 -2.51 -3.17 31.24
N ILE A 78 -2.14 -4.11 30.37
CA ILE A 78 -1.78 -3.77 28.98
C ILE A 78 -3.00 -3.32 28.17
N SER A 79 -4.17 -3.90 28.40
CA SER A 79 -5.40 -3.52 27.70
C SER A 79 -5.83 -2.11 28.09
N GLN A 80 -5.86 -1.81 29.39
CA GLN A 80 -6.14 -0.45 29.90
C GLN A 80 -5.16 0.58 29.33
N PHE A 81 -3.85 0.27 29.32
CA PHE A 81 -2.86 1.15 28.72
C PHE A 81 -3.14 1.42 27.24
N LEU A 82 -3.37 0.36 26.45
CA LEU A 82 -3.59 0.48 25.01
C LEU A 82 -4.90 1.22 24.68
N ASP A 83 -5.97 0.97 25.43
CA ASP A 83 -7.25 1.65 25.22
C ASP A 83 -7.14 3.15 25.52
N LEU A 84 -6.45 3.51 26.62
CA LEU A 84 -6.12 4.91 26.93
C LEU A 84 -5.26 5.56 25.83
N GLN A 85 -4.28 4.83 25.28
CA GLN A 85 -3.47 5.36 24.18
C GLN A 85 -4.28 5.56 22.91
N VAL A 86 -5.16 4.61 22.55
CA VAL A 86 -6.06 4.76 21.40
C VAL A 86 -6.91 6.02 21.55
N GLU A 87 -7.56 6.20 22.70
CA GLU A 87 -8.42 7.36 22.95
C GLU A 87 -7.63 8.68 22.84
N LYS A 88 -6.51 8.78 23.56
CA LYS A 88 -5.67 9.98 23.59
C LYS A 88 -5.14 10.34 22.21
N LEU A 89 -4.58 9.35 21.49
CA LEU A 89 -3.98 9.55 20.18
C LEU A 89 -5.04 9.84 19.12
N SER A 90 -6.22 9.22 19.21
CA SER A 90 -7.34 9.53 18.32
C SER A 90 -7.80 10.98 18.46
N LYS A 91 -7.93 11.49 19.70
CA LYS A 91 -8.25 12.89 19.97
C LYS A 91 -7.13 13.83 19.49
N GLN A 92 -5.89 13.53 19.86
CA GLN A 92 -4.72 14.36 19.55
C GLN A 92 -4.49 14.52 18.04
N TYR A 93 -4.57 13.43 17.27
CA TYR A 93 -4.28 13.44 15.82
C TYR A 93 -5.54 13.51 14.95
N LYS A 94 -6.74 13.52 15.56
CA LYS A 94 -8.03 13.51 14.86
C LYS A 94 -8.10 12.41 13.80
N CYS A 95 -7.70 11.20 14.18
CA CYS A 95 -7.68 10.03 13.30
C CYS A 95 -7.98 8.73 14.07
N LYS A 96 -8.32 7.66 13.33
CA LYS A 96 -8.46 6.32 13.86
C LYS A 96 -7.09 5.76 14.22
N VAL A 97 -7.06 5.00 15.31
CA VAL A 97 -5.86 4.31 15.80
C VAL A 97 -6.19 2.83 15.94
N GLN A 98 -5.39 1.98 15.31
CA GLN A 98 -5.46 0.54 15.50
C GLN A 98 -4.18 0.05 16.17
N TYR A 99 -4.30 -0.78 17.20
CA TYR A 99 -3.16 -1.46 17.80
C TYR A 99 -3.15 -2.95 17.47
N LEU A 100 -1.94 -3.50 17.40
CA LEU A 100 -1.67 -4.93 17.43
C LEU A 100 -0.70 -5.15 18.60
N CYS A 101 -0.96 -6.16 19.43
CA CYS A 101 -0.11 -6.45 20.58
C CYS A 101 0.08 -7.96 20.70
N ALA A 102 1.33 -8.40 20.72
CA ALA A 102 1.71 -9.78 20.97
C ALA A 102 2.26 -9.90 22.39
N ARG A 103 1.69 -10.80 23.17
CA ARG A 103 2.20 -11.22 24.47
C ARG A 103 3.06 -12.45 24.33
N GLU A 104 4.19 -12.46 25.03
CA GLU A 104 5.17 -13.54 24.99
C GLU A 104 5.83 -13.69 26.35
N ARG A 105 6.33 -14.90 26.63
CA ARG A 105 7.18 -15.18 27.78
C ARG A 105 8.06 -16.35 27.36
N HIS A 106 9.33 -16.03 27.11
CA HIS A 106 10.28 -17.05 26.67
C HIS A 106 11.02 -17.63 27.88
N HIS A 107 12.22 -17.12 28.16
CA HIS A 107 13.05 -17.49 29.31
C HIS A 107 12.89 -16.52 30.48
N SER A 108 12.11 -15.44 30.31
CA SER A 108 11.86 -14.46 31.35
C SER A 108 10.74 -14.94 32.26
N GLU A 109 10.87 -14.69 33.57
CA GLU A 109 9.78 -14.92 34.54
C GLU A 109 8.58 -14.01 34.27
N ILE A 110 8.86 -12.81 33.74
CA ILE A 110 7.88 -11.77 33.44
C ILE A 110 7.59 -11.76 31.93
N GLN A 111 6.32 -11.59 31.57
CA GLN A 111 5.89 -11.48 30.17
C GLN A 111 6.43 -10.21 29.51
N HIS A 112 6.57 -10.23 28.18
CA HIS A 112 6.86 -9.04 27.37
C HIS A 112 5.78 -8.82 26.32
N TYR A 113 5.56 -7.55 25.96
CA TYR A 113 4.58 -7.17 24.96
C TYR A 113 5.26 -6.49 23.77
N HIS A 114 5.07 -7.05 22.58
CA HIS A 114 5.39 -6.39 21.34
C HIS A 114 4.17 -5.62 20.85
N VAL A 115 4.25 -4.30 20.83
CA VAL A 115 3.12 -3.43 20.51
C VAL A 115 3.40 -2.68 19.21
N ALA A 116 2.41 -2.65 18.34
CA ALA A 116 2.41 -1.78 17.17
C ALA A 116 1.13 -0.93 17.13
N LEU A 117 1.26 0.35 16.79
CA LEU A 117 0.14 1.24 16.55
C LEU A 117 0.17 1.74 15.11
N MET A 118 -1.01 1.77 14.49
CA MET A 118 -1.24 2.24 13.14
C MET A 118 -2.13 3.49 13.20
N LEU A 119 -1.65 4.58 12.57
CA LEU A 119 -2.30 5.89 12.55
C LEU A 119 -2.18 6.53 11.16
N SER A 120 -2.89 7.64 10.93
CA SER A 120 -2.72 8.44 9.71
C SER A 120 -1.31 9.04 9.65
N GLY A 121 -0.52 8.60 8.67
CA GLY A 121 0.83 9.12 8.43
C GLY A 121 0.87 10.53 7.82
N HIS A 122 -0.30 11.12 7.52
CA HIS A 122 -0.44 12.53 7.15
C HIS A 122 -0.54 13.44 8.37
N LYS A 123 -0.96 12.91 9.53
CA LYS A 123 -1.13 13.68 10.77
C LYS A 123 0.13 13.67 11.64
N ILE A 124 1.05 12.75 11.40
CA ILE A 124 2.26 12.57 12.20
C ILE A 124 3.48 12.99 11.39
N HIS A 125 4.09 14.11 11.77
CA HIS A 125 5.32 14.64 11.17
C HIS A 125 6.58 14.08 11.85
N TYR A 126 6.50 13.82 13.16
CA TYR A 126 7.63 13.43 13.99
C TYR A 126 7.34 12.11 14.73
N PRO A 127 7.65 10.94 14.12
CA PRO A 127 7.40 9.63 14.73
C PRO A 127 8.07 9.45 16.10
N HIS A 128 9.27 10.03 16.28
CA HIS A 128 10.01 9.94 17.53
C HIS A 128 9.26 10.58 18.71
N LYS A 129 8.51 11.67 18.48
CA LYS A 129 7.72 12.33 19.52
C LYS A 129 6.60 11.42 20.01
N LEU A 130 5.93 10.73 19.09
CA LEU A 130 4.91 9.73 19.41
C LEU A 130 5.51 8.56 20.20
N LEU A 131 6.64 8.01 19.74
CA LEU A 131 7.31 6.90 20.41
C LEU A 131 7.79 7.27 21.83
N ASN A 132 8.37 8.45 22.01
CA ASN A 132 8.79 8.95 23.31
C ASN A 132 7.58 9.16 24.23
N GLN A 133 6.48 9.71 23.70
CA GLN A 133 5.23 9.83 24.45
C GLN A 133 4.72 8.46 24.94
N LEU A 134 4.66 7.46 24.06
CA LEU A 134 4.25 6.09 24.42
C LEU A 134 5.18 5.49 25.49
N LYS A 135 6.50 5.62 25.27
CA LYS A 135 7.54 5.14 26.19
C LYS A 135 7.38 5.76 27.58
N SER A 136 7.36 7.09 27.68
CA SER A 136 7.23 7.80 28.95
C SER A 136 5.88 7.60 29.64
N GLN A 137 4.83 7.23 28.92
CA GLN A 137 3.55 6.88 29.53
C GLN A 137 3.58 5.48 30.15
N TRP A 138 4.16 4.50 29.45
CA TRP A 138 4.37 3.17 30.00
C TRP A 138 5.33 3.19 31.19
N GLU A 139 6.45 3.90 31.09
CA GLU A 139 7.47 3.97 32.15
C GLU A 139 7.00 4.60 33.45
N ARG A 140 5.90 5.36 33.43
CA ARG A 140 5.31 5.93 34.63
C ARG A 140 4.37 4.97 35.37
N THR A 141 3.86 3.94 34.70
CA THR A 141 2.68 3.18 35.18
C THR A 141 2.77 1.66 35.03
N GLY A 142 3.52 1.18 34.03
CA GLY A 142 3.48 -0.20 33.57
C GLY A 142 4.78 -0.97 33.78
N GLY A 143 5.93 -0.33 33.52
CA GLY A 143 7.23 -0.99 33.54
C GLY A 143 8.22 -0.33 32.61
N THR A 144 9.24 -1.04 32.13
CA THR A 144 10.23 -0.47 31.22
C THR A 144 9.79 -0.60 29.75
N ALA A 145 10.25 0.31 28.90
CA ALA A 145 9.95 0.26 27.47
C ALA A 145 11.21 0.43 26.62
N SER A 146 11.26 -0.33 25.54
CA SER A 146 12.39 -0.36 24.61
C SER A 146 11.92 -0.10 23.18
N LEU A 147 12.75 0.64 22.43
CA LEU A 147 12.52 0.90 21.02
C LEU A 147 13.42 -0.03 20.20
N VAL A 148 12.80 -0.70 19.24
CA VAL A 148 13.53 -1.47 18.23
C VAL A 148 14.15 -0.55 17.19
N ASP A 149 15.19 -1.04 16.51
CA ASP A 149 15.80 -0.29 15.41
C ASP A 149 14.80 0.02 14.31
N SER A 150 14.86 1.25 13.79
CA SER A 150 13.87 1.78 12.84
C SER A 150 12.44 1.49 13.33
N PRO A 151 12.02 2.08 14.47
CA PRO A 151 10.79 1.72 15.17
C PRO A 151 9.50 2.12 14.45
N PHE A 152 9.58 2.68 13.24
CA PHE A 152 8.42 3.04 12.46
C PHE A 152 8.56 2.70 10.98
N ASN A 153 7.43 2.51 10.31
CA ASN A 153 7.32 2.26 8.87
C ASN A 153 6.17 3.10 8.29
N ILE A 154 6.24 3.40 7.00
CA ILE A 154 5.16 4.09 6.27
C ILE A 154 4.61 3.16 5.20
N MET A 155 3.32 2.85 5.29
CA MET A 155 2.57 2.16 4.24
C MET A 155 1.81 3.20 3.41
N ARG A 156 1.77 3.00 2.09
CA ARG A 156 1.01 3.83 1.15
C ARG A 156 0.02 2.98 0.38
N ARG A 157 -1.23 3.44 0.32
CA ARG A 157 -2.31 2.77 -0.42
C ARG A 157 -1.95 2.66 -1.89
N GLY A 158 -2.12 1.48 -2.49
CA GLY A 158 -1.79 1.23 -3.91
C GLY A 158 -0.29 1.11 -4.20
N ASN A 159 0.56 1.05 -3.18
CA ASN A 159 2.01 0.87 -3.34
C ASN A 159 2.48 -0.33 -2.50
N LYS A 160 2.37 -1.54 -3.06
CA LYS A 160 2.77 -2.79 -2.38
C LYS A 160 4.22 -2.80 -1.85
N PRO A 161 5.25 -2.27 -2.53
CA PRO A 161 6.61 -2.16 -1.98
C PRO A 161 6.67 -1.46 -0.63
N SER A 162 5.86 -0.41 -0.44
CA SER A 162 5.84 0.34 0.83
C SER A 162 5.34 -0.50 2.01
N LEU A 163 4.59 -1.58 1.75
CA LEU A 163 4.06 -2.47 2.79
C LEU A 163 5.09 -3.48 3.27
N LYS A 164 6.13 -3.77 2.47
CA LYS A 164 7.09 -4.87 2.70
C LYS A 164 7.68 -4.84 4.11
N ASN A 165 8.23 -3.70 4.53
CA ASN A 165 8.88 -3.58 5.83
C ASN A 165 7.88 -3.63 7.00
N ALA A 166 6.71 -3.03 6.84
CA ALA A 166 5.67 -3.03 7.86
C ALA A 166 5.11 -4.45 8.07
N ILE A 167 4.68 -5.13 7.00
CA ILE A 167 4.12 -6.50 7.08
C ILE A 167 5.17 -7.46 7.62
N TYR A 168 6.41 -7.41 7.14
CA TYR A 168 7.48 -8.25 7.67
C TYR A 168 7.61 -8.06 9.19
N ARG A 169 7.71 -6.82 9.68
CA ARG A 169 7.94 -6.55 11.11
C ARG A 169 6.74 -6.91 11.97
N LEU A 170 5.53 -6.66 11.49
CA LEU A 170 4.30 -7.01 12.20
C LEU A 170 4.09 -8.52 12.23
N SER A 171 4.41 -9.23 11.16
CA SER A 171 4.27 -10.70 11.10
C SER A 171 5.11 -11.43 12.13
N TYR A 172 6.16 -10.78 12.69
CA TYR A 172 6.87 -11.29 13.87
C TYR A 172 5.91 -11.59 15.03
N PHE A 173 4.84 -10.81 15.21
CA PHE A 173 3.88 -10.97 16.31
C PHE A 173 3.13 -12.30 16.21
N ALA A 174 3.08 -12.89 15.02
CA ALA A 174 2.44 -14.16 14.72
C ALA A 174 3.36 -15.39 14.90
N LYS A 175 4.63 -15.22 15.30
CA LYS A 175 5.50 -16.38 15.59
C LYS A 175 4.86 -17.27 16.65
N ALA A 176 4.91 -18.58 16.45
CA ALA A 176 4.38 -19.53 17.43
C ALA A 176 5.32 -19.71 18.63
N PHE A 177 6.63 -19.60 18.35
CA PHE A 177 7.69 -19.66 19.35
C PHE A 177 7.56 -18.54 20.39
N THR A 178 8.04 -18.78 21.61
CA THR A 178 8.03 -17.85 22.77
C THR A 178 6.66 -17.38 23.28
N LYS A 179 5.57 -17.89 22.70
CA LYS A 179 4.23 -17.65 23.23
C LYS A 179 4.00 -18.50 24.46
N GLU A 180 3.41 -17.91 25.49
CA GLU A 180 2.94 -18.66 26.66
C GLU A 180 1.90 -19.71 26.24
N LEU A 181 2.10 -20.95 26.69
CA LEU A 181 1.13 -22.03 26.53
C LEU A 181 0.32 -22.19 27.82
N ASN A 182 -0.92 -22.66 27.71
CA ASN A 182 -1.79 -23.00 28.85
C ASN A 182 -2.08 -21.84 29.83
N ILE A 183 -2.15 -20.61 29.32
CA ILE A 183 -2.53 -19.42 30.09
C ILE A 183 -3.96 -18.97 29.78
N LYS A 184 -4.61 -18.34 30.76
CA LYS A 184 -5.92 -17.70 30.57
C LYS A 184 -5.84 -16.46 29.67
N ALA A 185 -4.70 -15.75 29.70
CA ALA A 185 -4.48 -14.57 28.87
C ALA A 185 -4.35 -14.90 27.37
N ARG A 186 -4.87 -14.00 26.53
CA ARG A 186 -4.70 -14.09 25.08
C ARG A 186 -3.27 -13.69 24.69
N THR A 187 -2.62 -14.50 23.85
CA THR A 187 -1.27 -14.21 23.35
C THR A 187 -1.22 -13.09 22.30
N PHE A 188 -2.38 -12.71 21.75
CA PHE A 188 -2.50 -11.65 20.74
C PHE A 188 -3.74 -10.79 21.01
N LEU A 189 -3.55 -9.49 21.08
CA LEU A 189 -4.57 -8.48 21.31
C LEU A 189 -4.60 -7.49 20.14
N SER A 190 -5.79 -6.96 19.84
CA SER A 190 -6.00 -5.93 18.83
C SER A 190 -7.35 -5.27 19.08
N ASN A 191 -7.44 -3.94 18.98
CA ASN A 191 -8.75 -3.29 18.96
C ASN A 191 -9.46 -3.52 17.61
N LYS A 192 -10.79 -3.37 17.63
CA LYS A 192 -11.62 -3.48 16.42
C LYS A 192 -11.73 -2.12 15.76
N VAL A 193 -11.26 -2.03 14.52
CA VAL A 193 -11.52 -0.90 13.63
C VAL A 193 -12.21 -1.47 12.40
N GLN A 194 -13.37 -0.91 12.04
CA GLN A 194 -14.06 -1.29 10.81
C GLN A 194 -13.40 -0.61 9.60
N PRO A 195 -13.40 -1.23 8.41
CA PRO A 195 -12.99 -0.55 7.18
C PRO A 195 -13.78 0.75 6.93
N SER A 196 -13.25 1.64 6.08
CA SER A 196 -13.97 2.85 5.70
C SER A 196 -15.27 2.50 4.99
N ALA A 197 -16.39 3.14 5.35
CA ALA A 197 -17.68 2.91 4.67
C ALA A 197 -17.63 3.30 3.18
N THR A 198 -16.74 4.25 2.84
CA THR A 198 -16.47 4.65 1.45
C THR A 198 -15.53 3.72 0.71
N PHE A 199 -14.99 2.69 1.39
CA PHE A 199 -14.10 1.73 0.76
C PHE A 199 -14.92 0.70 -0.01
N ASP A 200 -14.65 0.62 -1.30
CA ASP A 200 -15.20 -0.36 -2.22
C ASP A 200 -14.18 -1.48 -2.39
N ASP A 201 -14.50 -2.66 -1.87
CA ASP A 201 -13.68 -3.87 -1.94
C ASP A 201 -13.67 -4.50 -3.35
N THR A 202 -14.66 -4.20 -4.19
CA THR A 202 -14.68 -4.66 -5.59
C THR A 202 -13.68 -3.90 -6.47
N LYS A 203 -13.29 -2.68 -6.06
CA LYS A 203 -12.30 -1.84 -6.72
C LYS A 203 -10.93 -1.89 -6.03
N ASP A 204 -10.62 -2.98 -5.32
CA ASP A 204 -9.48 -3.09 -4.40
C ASP A 204 -8.15 -2.69 -5.05
N ILE A 205 -7.77 -1.43 -4.81
CA ILE A 205 -6.46 -0.86 -5.12
C ILE A 205 -5.63 -0.67 -3.85
N LEU A 206 -5.99 -1.29 -2.72
CA LEU A 206 -5.21 -1.13 -1.48
C LEU A 206 -3.82 -1.72 -1.65
N LEU A 207 -3.72 -2.85 -2.37
CA LEU A 207 -2.58 -3.75 -2.38
C LEU A 207 -2.00 -4.03 -3.78
N VAL A 208 -2.21 -3.12 -4.74
CA VAL A 208 -1.82 -3.29 -6.14
C VAL A 208 -0.32 -3.51 -6.30
N ASN A 209 0.05 -4.40 -7.23
CA ASN A 209 1.41 -4.53 -7.70
C ASN A 209 1.90 -3.17 -8.24
N PRO A 210 3.04 -2.64 -7.77
CA PRO A 210 3.59 -1.36 -8.18
C PRO A 210 3.81 -1.24 -9.68
N LEU A 211 4.07 -2.35 -10.39
CA LEU A 211 4.16 -2.36 -11.85
C LEU A 211 2.80 -2.05 -12.48
N ILE A 212 1.72 -2.67 -11.99
CA ILE A 212 0.35 -2.39 -12.42
C ILE A 212 -0.03 -0.96 -12.08
N THR A 213 0.29 -0.46 -10.87
CA THR A 213 0.06 0.94 -10.49
C THR A 213 0.83 1.91 -11.38
N PHE A 214 2.09 1.60 -11.68
CA PHE A 214 2.93 2.39 -12.56
C PHE A 214 2.36 2.44 -13.97
N GLU A 215 1.97 1.30 -14.54
CA GLU A 215 1.32 1.22 -15.85
C GLU A 215 0.02 2.03 -15.90
N ILE A 216 -0.84 1.90 -14.89
CA ILE A 216 -2.08 2.68 -14.79
C ILE A 216 -1.78 4.19 -14.75
N ASN A 217 -0.79 4.61 -13.96
CA ASN A 217 -0.40 6.02 -13.86
C ASN A 217 0.21 6.54 -15.17
N GLN A 218 0.99 5.73 -15.88
CA GLN A 218 1.52 6.08 -17.20
C GLN A 218 0.40 6.22 -18.23
N ARG A 219 -0.59 5.33 -18.20
CA ARG A 219 -1.79 5.43 -19.05
C ARG A 219 -2.59 6.69 -18.76
N LYS A 220 -2.85 7.00 -17.48
CA LYS A 220 -3.55 8.23 -17.09
C LYS A 220 -2.82 9.50 -17.56
N LYS A 221 -1.51 9.59 -17.34
CA LYS A 221 -0.71 10.73 -17.84
C LYS A 221 -0.75 10.86 -19.36
N LYS A 222 -0.69 9.74 -20.10
CA LYS A 222 -0.87 9.76 -21.55
C LYS A 222 -2.25 10.28 -21.94
N LEU A 223 -3.32 9.80 -21.29
CA LEU A 223 -4.69 10.27 -21.54
C LEU A 223 -4.85 11.76 -21.23
N GLU A 224 -4.34 12.26 -20.10
CA GLU A 224 -4.37 13.68 -19.74
C GLU A 224 -3.59 14.55 -20.73
N ASN A 225 -2.42 14.08 -21.19
CA ASN A 225 -1.66 14.75 -22.24
C ASN A 225 -2.39 14.74 -23.59
N THR A 226 -3.13 13.66 -23.89
CA THR A 226 -3.89 13.56 -25.14
C THR A 226 -5.12 14.47 -25.10
N ASP A 227 -5.86 14.49 -23.98
CA ASP A 227 -7.02 15.36 -23.76
C ASP A 227 -6.64 16.84 -23.75
N SER A 228 -5.50 17.20 -23.18
CA SER A 228 -4.98 18.57 -23.23
C SER A 228 -4.54 18.97 -24.65
N THR A 229 -3.95 18.03 -25.41
CA THR A 229 -3.62 18.25 -26.82
C THR A 229 -4.88 18.44 -27.67
N VAL A 230 -5.89 17.59 -27.49
CA VAL A 230 -7.19 17.67 -28.17
C VAL A 230 -7.94 18.94 -27.80
N LYS A 231 -7.95 19.35 -26.52
CA LYS A 231 -8.50 20.64 -26.10
C LYS A 231 -7.75 21.84 -26.69
N ALA A 232 -6.42 21.76 -26.81
CA ALA A 232 -5.62 22.80 -27.45
C ALA A 232 -5.90 22.90 -28.96
N ILE A 233 -6.15 21.76 -29.63
CA ILE A 233 -6.56 21.70 -31.04
C ILE A 233 -7.97 22.28 -31.21
N ASN A 234 -8.93 21.92 -30.34
CA ASN A 234 -10.30 22.42 -30.42
C ASN A 234 -10.44 23.90 -30.02
N ASN A 235 -9.56 24.41 -29.15
CA ASN A 235 -9.50 25.83 -28.81
C ASN A 235 -8.80 26.70 -29.88
N ARG A 236 -8.12 26.10 -30.87
CA ARG A 236 -7.80 26.81 -32.11
C ARG A 236 -9.11 26.98 -32.88
N ARG A 237 -9.77 28.11 -32.61
CA ARG A 237 -10.97 28.58 -33.33
C ARG A 237 -10.81 28.30 -34.82
N TRP A 238 -11.70 27.48 -35.37
CA TRP A 238 -11.92 27.40 -36.81
C TRP A 238 -12.44 28.77 -37.25
N THR A 239 -11.62 29.51 -38.00
CA THR A 239 -12.08 30.72 -38.68
C THR A 239 -13.04 30.32 -39.80
N THR A 240 -14.11 31.09 -39.96
CA THR A 240 -15.40 30.72 -40.56
C THR A 240 -15.43 30.34 -42.05
N PHE A 241 -14.29 30.05 -42.69
CA PHE A 241 -14.23 29.77 -44.13
C PHE A 241 -13.26 28.66 -44.56
N THR A 242 -12.72 27.84 -43.64
CA THR A 242 -11.75 26.78 -44.00
C THR A 242 -12.33 25.66 -44.88
N TRP A 243 -13.63 25.33 -44.73
CA TRP A 243 -14.29 24.32 -45.56
C TRP A 243 -14.38 24.71 -47.05
N PHE A 244 -14.27 26.01 -47.37
CA PHE A 244 -14.31 26.52 -48.74
C PHE A 244 -12.95 26.34 -49.46
N ASN A 245 -11.84 26.33 -48.71
CA ASN A 245 -10.48 26.20 -49.26
C ASN A 245 -10.07 24.75 -49.53
N GLU A 246 -10.56 23.77 -48.76
CA GLU A 246 -10.21 22.35 -48.97
C GLU A 246 -10.91 21.76 -50.21
N LEU A 247 -12.16 22.15 -50.48
CA LEU A 247 -12.89 21.73 -51.69
C LEU A 247 -12.21 22.24 -52.98
N SER A 248 -11.69 23.47 -52.97
CA SER A 248 -10.97 24.09 -54.09
C SER A 248 -9.67 23.35 -54.46
N HIS A 249 -8.87 22.96 -53.47
CA HIS A 249 -7.62 22.23 -53.70
C HIS A 249 -7.85 20.79 -54.17
N ALA A 250 -8.88 20.12 -53.66
CA ALA A 250 -9.26 18.78 -54.12
C ALA A 250 -9.72 18.80 -55.59
N GLN A 251 -10.44 19.85 -56.01
CA GLN A 251 -10.88 20.03 -57.40
C GLN A 251 -9.72 20.37 -58.34
N GLN A 252 -8.82 21.28 -57.94
CA GLN A 252 -7.60 21.61 -58.70
C GLN A 252 -6.67 20.40 -58.86
N LEU A 253 -6.55 19.54 -57.84
CA LEU A 253 -5.78 18.31 -57.92
C LEU A 253 -6.43 17.31 -58.90
N LYS A 254 -7.76 17.20 -58.89
CA LYS A 254 -8.53 16.32 -59.77
C LYS A 254 -8.38 16.72 -61.25
N GLU A 255 -8.41 18.02 -61.54
CA GLU A 255 -8.20 18.57 -62.88
C GLU A 255 -6.74 18.45 -63.35
N SER A 256 -5.77 18.60 -62.44
CA SER A 256 -4.34 18.41 -62.70
C SER A 256 -3.97 16.96 -63.02
N ILE A 257 -4.62 16.00 -62.34
CA ILE A 257 -4.45 14.55 -62.62
C ILE A 257 -5.11 14.16 -63.95
N SER A 258 -6.31 14.70 -64.23
CA SER A 258 -7.05 14.40 -65.47
C SER A 258 -6.36 14.94 -66.74
N SER A 259 -5.60 16.04 -66.60
CA SER A 259 -4.93 16.71 -67.73
C SER A 259 -3.53 16.18 -68.06
N ARG A 260 -2.91 15.34 -67.21
CA ARG A 260 -1.48 15.01 -67.36
C ARG A 260 -1.11 13.56 -67.71
N THR A 261 -2.01 12.58 -67.70
CA THR A 261 -1.62 11.21 -68.08
C THR A 261 -2.78 10.39 -68.65
N SER A 262 -2.72 10.04 -69.94
CA SER A 262 -3.53 8.94 -70.52
C SER A 262 -3.09 7.55 -70.02
N SER A 263 -2.02 7.48 -69.22
CA SER A 263 -1.37 6.24 -68.77
C SER A 263 -1.73 5.79 -67.34
N LEU A 264 -2.61 6.49 -66.61
CA LEU A 264 -2.92 6.18 -65.19
C LEU A 264 -4.41 6.05 -64.85
N HIS A 265 -5.30 5.84 -65.81
CA HIS A 265 -6.74 5.64 -65.53
C HIS A 265 -7.02 4.44 -64.62
N HIS A 266 -6.22 3.38 -64.68
CA HIS A 266 -6.40 2.18 -63.83
C HIS A 266 -6.23 2.47 -62.32
N ILE A 267 -5.42 3.46 -61.93
CA ILE A 267 -5.20 3.78 -60.50
C ILE A 267 -6.42 4.51 -59.91
N VAL A 268 -7.13 5.28 -60.74
CA VAL A 268 -8.30 6.05 -60.31
C VAL A 268 -9.50 5.13 -60.04
N ASP A 269 -9.69 4.07 -60.84
CA ASP A 269 -10.78 3.11 -60.64
C ASP A 269 -10.62 2.25 -59.38
N GLN A 270 -9.38 1.99 -58.96
CA GLN A 270 -9.07 1.20 -57.77
C GLN A 270 -9.32 1.97 -56.46
N LEU A 271 -9.30 3.31 -56.50
CA LEU A 271 -9.64 4.17 -55.37
C LEU A 271 -11.15 4.48 -55.27
N LEU A 272 -11.91 4.30 -56.35
CA LEU A 272 -13.34 4.60 -56.41
C LEU A 272 -14.24 3.37 -56.14
N SER A 273 -13.75 2.15 -56.34
CA SER A 273 -14.52 0.92 -56.09
C SER A 273 -14.34 0.43 -54.65
N GLY A 274 -14.86 1.18 -53.68
CA GLY A 274 -15.02 0.69 -52.31
C GLY A 274 -15.78 -0.63 -52.28
N SER A 275 -15.06 -1.74 -52.06
CA SER A 275 -15.64 -3.09 -52.03
C SER A 275 -15.05 -3.90 -50.86
N GLN A 276 -15.95 -4.54 -50.12
CA GLN A 276 -15.80 -5.16 -48.80
C GLN A 276 -14.75 -6.28 -48.67
N ILE A 277 -14.32 -6.49 -47.41
CA ILE A 277 -13.62 -7.68 -46.92
C ILE A 277 -14.49 -8.94 -47.12
N GLN A 278 -13.95 -9.99 -47.78
CA GLN A 278 -14.37 -11.38 -47.58
C GLN A 278 -13.17 -12.33 -47.59
N HIS A 279 -13.04 -13.14 -46.53
CA HIS A 279 -12.20 -14.34 -46.50
C HIS A 279 -12.94 -15.51 -47.18
N PRO A 280 -12.26 -16.37 -47.95
CA PRO A 280 -12.74 -17.72 -48.22
C PRO A 280 -12.10 -18.77 -47.30
N MET A 281 -12.94 -19.71 -46.86
CA MET A 281 -12.61 -20.92 -46.11
C MET A 281 -11.56 -21.79 -46.80
N ASN A 282 -10.67 -22.39 -45.99
CA ASN A 282 -9.98 -23.62 -46.34
C ASN A 282 -10.80 -24.85 -45.92
N ARG A 283 -10.58 -25.94 -46.65
CA ARG A 283 -10.95 -27.33 -46.34
C ARG A 283 -10.78 -27.70 -44.87
#